data_AF-A0A8T2R9L7-F1
#
_entry.id   AF-A0A8T2R9L7-F1
#
_cell.length_a   1.000
_cell.length_b   1.000
_cell.length_c   1.000
_cell.angle_alpha   90.00
_cell.angle_beta   90.00
_cell.angle_gamma   90.00
#
_symmetry.space_group_name_H-M   'P 1'
#
loop_
_entity.id
_entity.type
_entity.pdbx_description
1 polymer ?
#
loop_
_entity_poly.entity_id
_entity_poly.type
_entity_poly.pdbx_seq_one_letter_code
_entity_poly.pdbx_strand_id
1 'polypeptide(L)'
;MDQQTSKSSPRHASLLYTLASSKEALMLRKVNEHKGKKAHSQFFRSEKPVRDGFFWAESPEKMCVDIRDKVVEEIPMLSFPTSHQVDQNVVNQGIIARLQCQVEQLEQRLQEKDSQILAAGNSNKHADVLKLQAKIEELHENVTAKEQEIQKVLRQLSQKQDEVSSLQCRLEKAEAGQEASKLSEVELQTELEKVQEKVLKFVAQIESICSGLNCDSTHNEHKPTFPWTAYSDFNVLHKDEGQGTVARVSKSETDVECVRRKYLACLIAARESPTEEVLWLVAELRALLRSLLMESKCNS
;
A
#
# COMPACT_ATOMS: atom_id res chain seq x y z
N MET A 1 31.06 25.02 50.44
CA MET A 1 30.29 26.26 50.27
C MET A 1 30.88 26.90 49.03
N ASP A 2 30.24 26.97 47.85
CA ASP A 2 28.81 26.99 47.54
C ASP A 2 28.47 26.26 46.25
N GLN A 3 27.29 25.65 46.26
CA GLN A 3 26.57 25.12 45.11
C GLN A 3 25.91 26.27 44.36
N GLN A 4 25.88 26.25 43.03
CA GLN A 4 24.76 26.83 42.29
C GLN A 4 24.49 26.07 40.98
N THR A 5 23.31 25.48 40.97
CA THR A 5 22.66 24.75 39.89
C THR A 5 22.06 25.71 38.87
N SER A 6 22.48 25.67 37.61
CA SER A 6 21.75 26.33 36.51
C SER A 6 20.67 25.41 35.96
N LYS A 7 19.43 25.81 36.25
CA LYS A 7 18.18 25.12 35.89
C LYS A 7 17.78 25.37 34.44
N SER A 8 17.06 24.37 33.93
CA SER A 8 16.28 24.25 32.70
C SER A 8 15.55 25.50 32.22
N SER A 9 15.47 25.67 30.90
CA SER A 9 14.44 26.46 30.22
C SER A 9 13.71 25.58 29.19
N PRO A 10 12.37 25.44 29.25
CA PRO A 10 11.60 24.70 28.27
C PRO A 10 11.35 25.57 27.05
N ARG A 11 11.74 25.08 25.86
CA ARG A 11 11.36 25.67 24.58
C ARG A 11 9.87 25.43 24.36
N HIS A 12 9.05 26.44 24.64
CA HIS A 12 7.67 26.48 24.19
C HIS A 12 7.65 26.59 22.66
N ALA A 13 7.35 25.49 21.97
CA ALA A 13 6.96 25.53 20.56
C ALA A 13 5.55 26.14 20.48
N SER A 14 5.46 27.40 20.05
CA SER A 14 4.20 28.05 19.76
C SER A 14 3.58 27.43 18.52
N LEU A 15 2.45 26.75 18.71
CA LEU A 15 1.63 26.16 17.65
C LEU A 15 0.85 27.30 16.96
N LEU A 16 1.35 27.78 15.82
CA LEU A 16 0.62 28.73 14.98
C LEU A 16 -0.45 27.94 14.20
N TYR A 17 -1.69 27.96 14.70
CA TYR A 17 -2.87 27.54 13.93
C TYR A 17 -3.17 28.61 12.87
N THR A 18 -2.71 28.40 11.64
CA THR A 18 -3.25 29.12 10.48
C THR A 18 -4.62 28.54 10.15
N LEU A 19 -5.67 29.28 10.47
CA LEU A 19 -7.03 29.03 9.99
C LEU A 19 -7.04 29.28 8.47
N ALA A 20 -6.92 28.20 7.68
CA ALA A 20 -7.19 28.27 6.25
C ALA A 20 -8.70 28.47 6.04
N SER A 21 -9.05 29.58 5.40
CA SER A 21 -10.41 29.91 4.96
C SER A 21 -10.85 28.93 3.86
N SER A 22 -11.58 27.87 4.23
CA SER A 22 -12.20 26.95 3.28
C SER A 22 -13.65 27.36 2.99
N LYS A 23 -13.85 28.15 1.94
CA LYS A 23 -15.16 28.33 1.29
C LYS A 23 -15.39 27.37 0.11
N GLU A 24 -14.54 26.37 -0.10
CA GLU A 24 -14.61 25.46 -1.27
C GLU A 24 -15.00 24.00 -0.93
N ALA A 25 -15.30 23.66 0.32
CA ALA A 25 -15.66 22.30 0.73
C ALA A 25 -17.11 21.86 0.38
N LEU A 26 -17.78 22.49 -0.59
CA LEU A 26 -19.20 22.23 -0.91
C LEU A 26 -19.49 21.68 -2.33
N MET A 27 -18.48 21.21 -3.06
CA MET A 27 -18.66 20.72 -4.45
C MET A 27 -18.23 19.25 -4.68
N LEU A 28 -18.39 18.37 -3.69
CA LEU A 28 -18.26 16.91 -3.90
C LEU A 28 -19.46 16.15 -3.31
N ARG A 29 -20.63 16.38 -3.92
CA ARG A 29 -21.76 15.45 -3.88
C ARG A 29 -22.13 15.07 -5.31
N LYS A 30 -21.70 13.88 -5.74
CA LYS A 30 -22.46 12.91 -6.57
C LYS A 30 -21.50 11.85 -7.10
N VAL A 31 -21.36 10.75 -6.38
CA VAL A 31 -21.03 9.45 -6.98
C VAL A 31 -21.86 8.37 -6.31
N ASN A 32 -22.80 7.85 -7.09
CA ASN A 32 -23.37 6.50 -7.13
C ASN A 32 -23.65 5.73 -5.83
N GLU A 33 -24.95 5.60 -5.55
CA GLU A 33 -25.50 4.42 -4.92
C GLU A 33 -25.26 3.19 -5.79
N HIS A 34 -24.45 2.23 -5.33
CA HIS A 34 -24.54 0.83 -5.77
C HIS A 34 -24.81 -0.04 -4.54
N LYS A 35 -26.06 -0.51 -4.46
CA LYS A 35 -26.48 -1.62 -3.62
C LYS A 35 -25.66 -2.86 -4.00
N GLY A 36 -24.90 -3.43 -3.07
CA GLY A 36 -24.15 -4.64 -3.39
C GLY A 36 -23.43 -5.30 -2.23
N LYS A 37 -24.08 -6.35 -1.71
CA LYS A 37 -23.48 -7.55 -1.10
C LYS A 37 -22.90 -7.43 0.32
N LYS A 38 -23.70 -7.99 1.22
CA LYS A 38 -23.31 -8.57 2.51
C LYS A 38 -22.09 -9.47 2.32
N ALA A 39 -20.97 -9.09 2.92
CA ALA A 39 -19.87 -10.00 3.22
C ALA A 39 -19.78 -10.13 4.75
N HIS A 40 -19.86 -11.38 5.16
CA HIS A 40 -19.82 -11.89 6.50
C HIS A 40 -18.41 -11.69 7.06
N SER A 41 -18.21 -10.78 8.02
CA SER A 41 -17.01 -10.78 8.87
C SER A 41 -17.43 -10.98 10.32
N GLN A 42 -17.66 -12.26 10.65
CA GLN A 42 -17.42 -12.78 11.98
C GLN A 42 -15.92 -12.60 12.34
N PHE A 43 -15.62 -12.69 13.63
CA PHE A 43 -14.31 -12.55 14.30
C PHE A 43 -13.94 -11.17 14.83
N PHE A 44 -14.60 -10.78 15.92
CA PHE A 44 -13.89 -10.33 17.12
C PHE A 44 -14.57 -10.95 18.34
N ARG A 45 -14.08 -12.11 18.77
CA ARG A 45 -14.48 -12.78 20.00
C ARG A 45 -13.33 -12.61 21.01
N SER A 46 -13.62 -11.83 22.05
CA SER A 46 -13.16 -11.95 23.44
C SER A 46 -11.69 -12.24 23.71
N GLU A 47 -10.92 -11.23 24.15
CA GLU A 47 -9.92 -11.42 25.21
C GLU A 47 -9.90 -10.19 26.14
N LYS A 48 -10.50 -10.37 27.33
CA LYS A 48 -10.25 -9.62 28.56
C LYS A 48 -10.44 -10.63 29.71
N PRO A 49 -9.84 -10.36 30.87
CA PRO A 49 -8.44 -10.51 31.20
C PRO A 49 -8.21 -11.86 31.92
N VAL A 50 -6.99 -12.41 31.83
CA VAL A 50 -6.57 -13.52 32.70
C VAL A 50 -6.67 -13.03 34.14
N ARG A 51 -7.66 -13.60 34.83
CA ARG A 51 -7.89 -13.46 36.25
C ARG A 51 -6.74 -14.21 36.92
N ASP A 52 -5.73 -13.50 37.40
CA ASP A 52 -4.72 -14.05 38.29
C ASP A 52 -5.44 -14.62 39.52
N GLY A 53 -5.67 -15.93 39.47
CA GLY A 53 -6.07 -16.74 40.60
C GLY A 53 -4.89 -16.87 41.55
N PHE A 54 -4.61 -15.82 42.31
CA PHE A 54 -3.80 -15.92 43.51
C PHE A 54 -4.69 -16.43 44.65
N PHE A 55 -4.89 -17.74 44.61
CA PHE A 55 -5.51 -18.56 45.64
C PHE A 55 -4.50 -18.75 46.79
N TRP A 56 -4.39 -17.78 47.69
CA TRP A 56 -3.72 -17.96 48.98
C TRP A 56 -4.76 -18.42 50.00
N ALA A 57 -5.18 -19.67 49.87
CA ALA A 57 -5.98 -20.36 50.87
C ALA A 57 -5.65 -21.85 50.80
N GLU A 58 -4.51 -22.26 51.34
CA GLU A 58 -4.47 -23.49 52.13
C GLU A 58 -3.18 -23.54 52.96
N SER A 59 -3.43 -23.52 54.26
CA SER A 59 -2.48 -23.73 55.35
C SER A 59 -1.93 -25.16 55.28
N PRO A 60 -0.61 -25.40 55.36
CA PRO A 60 -0.10 -26.73 55.67
C PRO A 60 -0.16 -26.92 57.19
N GLU A 61 -1.37 -26.93 57.74
CA GLU A 61 -1.60 -27.60 59.01
C GLU A 61 -1.62 -29.11 58.75
N LYS A 62 -0.83 -29.84 59.54
CA LYS A 62 -0.88 -31.30 59.74
C LYS A 62 -0.12 -32.14 58.72
N MET A 63 1.19 -32.24 58.97
CA MET A 63 1.84 -33.54 58.91
C MET A 63 2.69 -33.74 60.17
N CYS A 64 2.00 -33.88 61.32
CA CYS A 64 2.57 -34.60 62.45
C CYS A 64 2.67 -36.06 62.01
N VAL A 65 3.84 -36.45 61.50
CA VAL A 65 4.19 -37.86 61.39
C VAL A 65 4.43 -38.32 62.82
N ASP A 66 3.41 -38.98 63.38
CA ASP A 66 3.54 -39.86 64.53
C ASP A 66 4.66 -40.87 64.24
N ILE A 67 5.84 -40.59 64.79
CA ILE A 67 6.86 -41.61 65.04
C ILE A 67 6.62 -42.12 66.47
N ARG A 68 5.40 -42.63 66.69
CA ARG A 68 5.13 -43.65 67.68
C ARG A 68 4.79 -44.88 66.87
N ASP A 69 5.82 -45.67 66.57
CA ASP A 69 5.73 -47.11 66.67
C ASP A 69 7.02 -47.74 66.16
N LYS A 70 7.49 -48.74 66.92
CA LYS A 70 8.57 -49.68 66.61
C LYS A 70 10.00 -49.23 66.93
N VAL A 71 10.29 -49.12 68.22
CA VAL A 71 11.45 -49.85 68.81
C VAL A 71 11.02 -50.36 70.19
N VAL A 72 10.21 -51.43 70.19
CA VAL A 72 10.20 -52.39 71.30
C VAL A 72 11.14 -53.49 70.85
N GLU A 73 12.43 -53.25 71.01
CA GLU A 73 13.45 -54.30 71.03
C GLU A 73 14.15 -54.21 72.39
N GLU A 74 13.69 -55.09 73.26
CA GLU A 74 14.54 -55.87 74.17
C GLU A 74 15.68 -55.09 74.84
N ILE A 75 15.36 -54.37 75.91
CA ILE A 75 16.34 -54.12 76.96
C ILE A 75 16.47 -55.44 77.74
N PRO A 76 17.64 -56.12 77.73
CA PRO A 76 17.84 -57.30 78.54
C PRO A 76 17.72 -56.87 80.01
N MET A 77 16.87 -57.55 80.78
CA MET A 77 16.88 -57.46 82.23
C MET A 77 18.24 -57.94 82.74
N LEU A 78 19.19 -57.02 82.88
CA LEU A 78 20.44 -57.27 83.58
C LEU A 78 20.16 -57.16 85.08
N SER A 79 20.30 -58.31 85.73
CA SER A 79 20.32 -58.47 87.17
C SER A 79 21.34 -57.51 87.78
N PHE A 80 20.90 -56.62 88.69
CA PHE A 80 21.80 -55.74 89.42
C PHE A 80 22.57 -56.54 90.49
N PRO A 81 23.91 -56.60 90.44
CA PRO A 81 24.70 -56.85 91.62
C PRO A 81 24.80 -55.56 92.43
N THR A 82 24.55 -55.71 93.72
CA THR A 82 24.96 -54.90 94.86
C THR A 82 25.97 -53.78 94.57
N SER A 83 25.51 -52.53 94.77
CA SER A 83 26.26 -51.42 95.38
C SER A 83 27.75 -51.29 95.02
N HIS A 84 28.02 -50.83 93.80
CA HIS A 84 29.15 -49.93 93.57
C HIS A 84 28.61 -48.57 93.20
N GLN A 85 29.08 -47.56 93.93
CA GLN A 85 28.80 -46.15 93.72
C GLN A 85 29.39 -45.78 92.36
N VAL A 86 28.64 -46.03 91.28
CA VAL A 86 29.02 -45.60 89.93
C VAL A 86 29.09 -44.08 90.00
N ASP A 87 30.28 -43.56 89.76
CA ASP A 87 30.54 -42.14 89.79
C ASP A 87 29.68 -41.47 88.72
N GLN A 88 28.61 -40.82 89.17
CA GLN A 88 27.56 -40.26 88.32
C GLN A 88 28.12 -39.22 87.35
N ASN A 89 29.29 -38.65 87.67
CA ASN A 89 30.07 -37.79 86.79
C ASN A 89 30.56 -38.50 85.51
N VAL A 90 30.96 -39.77 85.59
CA VAL A 90 31.45 -40.53 84.41
C VAL A 90 30.32 -40.81 83.43
N VAL A 91 29.13 -41.15 83.94
CA VAL A 91 27.93 -41.34 83.11
C VAL A 91 27.50 -40.02 82.47
N ASN A 92 27.52 -38.92 83.25
CA ASN A 92 27.19 -37.59 82.74
C ASN A 92 28.19 -37.12 81.66
N GLN A 93 29.49 -37.37 81.83
CA GLN A 93 30.51 -37.07 80.81
C GLN A 93 30.27 -37.84 79.52
N GLY A 94 29.91 -39.13 79.60
CA GLY A 94 29.57 -39.93 78.42
C GLY A 94 28.32 -39.42 77.68
N ILE A 95 27.31 -38.96 78.41
CA ILE A 95 26.11 -38.34 77.83
C ILE A 95 26.46 -37.01 77.16
N ILE A 96 27.25 -36.15 77.84
CA ILE A 96 27.68 -34.85 77.31
C ILE A 96 28.49 -35.04 76.03
N ALA A 97 29.46 -35.97 76.00
CA ALA A 97 30.26 -36.25 74.82
C ALA A 97 29.41 -36.75 73.64
N ARG A 98 28.41 -37.60 73.92
CA ARG A 98 27.47 -38.07 72.89
C ARG A 98 26.61 -36.93 72.34
N LEU A 99 26.10 -36.06 73.21
CA LEU A 99 25.33 -34.89 72.80
C LEU A 99 26.18 -33.91 72.00
N GLN A 100 27.42 -33.66 72.40
CA GLN A 100 28.36 -32.83 71.63
C GLN A 100 28.59 -33.40 70.22
N CYS A 101 28.81 -34.71 70.11
CA CYS A 101 28.97 -35.37 68.81
C CYS A 101 27.69 -35.27 67.96
N GLN A 102 26.50 -35.39 68.56
CA GLN A 102 25.24 -35.17 67.84
C GLN A 102 25.07 -33.73 67.37
N VAL A 103 25.46 -32.75 68.20
CA VAL A 103 25.43 -31.33 67.82
C VAL A 103 26.36 -31.07 66.64
N GLU A 104 27.61 -31.54 66.70
CA GLU A 104 28.56 -31.41 65.59
C GLU A 104 28.04 -32.04 64.28
N GLN A 105 27.44 -33.23 64.35
CA GLN A 105 26.84 -33.88 63.18
C GLN A 105 25.65 -33.08 62.61
N LEU A 106 24.82 -32.49 63.47
CA LEU A 106 23.69 -31.67 63.04
C LEU A 106 24.16 -30.35 62.41
N GLU A 107 25.19 -29.72 62.98
CA GLU A 107 25.81 -28.51 62.43
C GLU A 107 26.40 -28.78 61.04
N GLN A 108 27.13 -29.88 60.87
CA GLN A 108 27.70 -30.27 59.59
C GLN A 108 26.60 -30.52 58.54
N ARG A 109 25.53 -31.23 58.92
CA ARG A 109 24.38 -31.50 58.04
C ARG A 109 23.62 -30.23 57.68
N LEU A 110 23.50 -29.28 58.61
CA LEU A 110 22.90 -27.97 58.36
C LEU A 110 23.71 -27.22 57.30
N GLN A 111 25.04 -27.15 57.47
CA GLN A 111 25.94 -26.46 56.54
C GLN A 111 25.93 -27.07 55.13
N GLU A 112 25.86 -28.40 55.02
CA GLU A 112 25.68 -29.09 53.73
C GLU A 112 24.35 -28.73 53.06
N LYS A 113 23.26 -28.69 53.83
CA LYS A 113 21.93 -28.32 53.32
C LYS A 113 21.86 -26.87 52.87
N ASP A 114 22.45 -25.95 53.64
CA ASP A 114 22.56 -24.54 53.25
C ASP A 114 23.36 -24.38 51.95
N SER A 115 24.47 -25.11 51.82
CA SER A 115 25.28 -25.13 50.59
C SER A 115 24.48 -25.67 49.38
N GLN A 116 23.69 -26.73 49.57
CA GLN A 116 22.81 -27.28 48.53
C GLN A 116 21.73 -26.28 48.10
N ILE A 117 21.09 -25.61 49.06
CA ILE A 117 20.06 -24.60 48.79
C ILE A 117 20.65 -23.41 48.02
N LEU A 118 21.83 -22.94 48.43
CA LEU A 118 22.54 -21.86 47.73
C LEU A 118 22.92 -22.26 46.30
N ALA A 119 23.45 -23.46 46.10
CA ALA A 119 23.80 -23.96 44.77
C ALA A 119 22.56 -24.10 43.86
N ALA A 120 21.47 -24.69 44.36
CA ALA A 120 20.23 -24.84 43.61
C ALA A 120 19.58 -23.48 43.29
N GLY A 121 19.56 -22.56 44.26
CA GLY A 121 19.05 -21.20 44.08
C GLY A 121 19.83 -20.41 43.04
N ASN A 122 21.16 -20.54 43.01
CA ASN A 122 22.00 -19.87 42.02
C ASN A 122 21.86 -20.49 40.62
N SER A 123 21.76 -21.81 40.53
CA SER A 123 21.55 -22.53 39.26
C SER A 123 20.23 -22.14 38.59
N ASN A 124 19.13 -22.11 39.34
CA ASN A 124 17.81 -21.74 38.79
C ASN A 124 17.78 -20.29 38.32
N LYS A 125 18.31 -19.36 39.13
CA LYS A 125 18.43 -17.95 38.73
C LYS A 125 19.25 -17.79 37.47
N HIS A 126 20.35 -18.52 37.34
CA HIS A 126 21.20 -18.46 36.15
C HIS A 126 20.46 -18.94 34.89
N ALA A 127 19.72 -20.05 34.98
CA ALA A 127 18.91 -20.55 33.87
C ALA A 127 17.80 -19.56 33.45
N ASP A 128 17.15 -18.91 34.41
CA ASP A 128 16.12 -17.91 34.12
C ASP A 128 16.71 -16.65 33.48
N VAL A 129 17.89 -16.20 33.92
CA VAL A 129 18.62 -15.09 33.30
C VAL A 129 18.98 -15.41 31.84
N LEU A 130 19.47 -16.62 31.55
CA LEU A 130 19.78 -17.03 30.19
C LEU A 130 18.54 -17.08 29.28
N LYS A 131 17.41 -17.58 29.81
CA LYS A 131 16.13 -17.58 29.06
C LYS A 131 15.64 -16.16 28.77
N LEU A 132 15.72 -15.27 29.76
CA LEU A 132 15.35 -13.87 29.58
C LEU A 132 16.27 -13.18 28.58
N GLN A 133 17.56 -13.47 28.61
CA GLN A 133 18.53 -12.91 27.67
C GLN A 133 18.27 -13.38 26.24
N ALA A 134 18.02 -14.67 26.02
CA ALA A 134 17.62 -15.18 24.70
C ALA A 134 16.34 -14.51 24.18
N LYS A 135 15.36 -14.29 25.06
CA LYS A 135 14.12 -13.58 24.69
C LYS A 135 14.35 -12.10 24.37
N ILE A 136 15.29 -11.45 25.05
CA ILE A 136 15.68 -10.06 24.75
C ILE A 136 16.35 -9.99 23.37
N GLU A 137 17.24 -10.94 23.07
CA GLU A 137 17.92 -11.03 21.77
C GLU A 137 16.92 -11.27 20.63
N GLU A 138 15.98 -12.21 20.80
CA GLU A 138 14.90 -12.46 19.83
C GLU A 138 14.04 -11.22 19.58
N LEU A 139 13.62 -10.54 20.66
CA LEU A 139 12.84 -9.31 20.54
C LEU A 139 13.64 -8.20 19.86
N HIS A 140 14.93 -8.08 20.15
CA HIS A 140 15.81 -7.12 19.51
C HIS A 140 15.94 -7.40 18.00
N GLU A 141 16.19 -8.65 17.61
CA GLU A 141 16.22 -9.05 16.20
C GLU A 141 14.92 -8.71 15.48
N ASN A 142 13.76 -9.04 16.09
CA ASN A 142 12.46 -8.73 15.51
C ASN A 142 12.23 -7.22 15.36
N VAL A 143 12.62 -6.41 16.35
CA VAL A 143 12.56 -4.94 16.27
C VAL A 143 13.44 -4.44 15.13
N THR A 144 14.66 -4.94 14.98
CA THR A 144 15.55 -4.51 13.89
C THR A 144 15.02 -4.91 12.51
N ALA A 145 14.43 -6.10 12.37
CA ALA A 145 13.81 -6.55 11.13
C ALA A 145 12.61 -5.67 10.75
N LYS A 146 11.77 -5.33 11.73
CA LYS A 146 10.63 -4.42 11.53
C LYS A 146 11.05 -3.01 11.20
N GLU A 147 12.10 -2.50 11.82
CA GLU A 147 12.67 -1.19 11.49
C GLU A 147 13.19 -1.15 10.03
N GLN A 148 13.88 -2.21 9.58
CA GLN A 148 14.32 -2.33 8.19
C GLN A 148 13.14 -2.39 7.20
N GLU A 149 12.06 -3.11 7.55
CA GLU A 149 10.83 -3.16 6.77
C GLU A 149 10.19 -1.77 6.65
N ILE A 150 10.08 -1.04 7.75
CA ILE A 150 9.57 0.34 7.78
C ILE A 150 10.42 1.24 6.90
N GLN A 151 11.76 1.20 7.03
CA GLN A 151 12.65 2.02 6.21
C GLN A 151 12.56 1.68 4.72
N LYS A 152 12.29 0.43 4.36
CA LYS A 152 12.05 0.02 2.97
C LYS A 152 10.76 0.62 2.45
N VAL A 153 9.67 0.55 3.21
CA VAL A 153 8.37 1.14 2.83
C VAL A 153 8.47 2.66 2.71
N LEU A 154 9.16 3.33 3.63
CA LEU A 154 9.38 4.78 3.57
C LEU A 154 10.14 5.21 2.31
N ARG A 155 11.18 4.45 1.91
CA ARG A 155 11.89 4.67 0.65
C ARG A 155 10.99 4.50 -0.57
N GLN A 156 10.16 3.46 -0.59
CA GLN A 156 9.20 3.24 -1.67
C GLN A 156 8.16 4.36 -1.74
N LEU A 157 7.68 4.85 -0.61
CA LEU A 157 6.74 5.97 -0.53
C LEU A 157 7.39 7.26 -1.06
N SER A 158 8.64 7.54 -0.68
CA SER A 158 9.40 8.68 -1.22
C SER A 158 9.54 8.60 -2.74
N GLN A 159 9.91 7.43 -3.28
CA GLN A 159 10.03 7.24 -4.72
C GLN A 159 8.70 7.46 -5.45
N LYS A 160 7.59 6.97 -4.88
CA LYS A 160 6.25 7.19 -5.44
C LYS A 160 5.82 8.66 -5.37
N GLN A 161 6.21 9.37 -4.32
CA GLN A 161 5.97 10.81 -4.22
C GLN A 161 6.70 11.56 -5.34
N ASP A 162 7.96 11.23 -5.61
CA ASP A 162 8.73 11.83 -6.70
C ASP A 162 8.12 11.53 -8.09
N GLU A 163 7.66 10.29 -8.30
CA GLU A 163 6.94 9.90 -9.53
C GLU A 163 5.65 10.72 -9.71
N VAL A 164 4.86 10.91 -8.64
CA VAL A 164 3.63 11.71 -8.69
C VAL A 164 3.95 13.18 -9.01
N SER A 165 4.95 13.77 -8.37
CA SER A 165 5.38 15.15 -8.67
C SER A 165 5.87 15.30 -10.11
N SER A 166 6.59 14.31 -10.65
CA SER A 166 7.01 14.30 -12.06
C SER A 166 5.83 14.22 -13.02
N LEU A 167 4.84 13.35 -12.73
CA LEU A 167 3.63 13.23 -13.54
C LEU A 167 2.79 14.51 -13.50
N GLN A 168 2.68 15.15 -12.34
CA GLN A 168 1.98 16.42 -12.19
C GLN A 168 2.63 17.53 -13.03
N CYS A 169 3.96 17.66 -12.98
CA CYS A 169 4.69 18.62 -13.83
C CYS A 169 4.48 18.36 -15.33
N ARG A 170 4.45 17.08 -15.75
CA ARG A 170 4.16 16.70 -17.15
C ARG A 170 2.73 17.04 -17.55
N LEU A 171 1.77 16.86 -16.65
CA LEU A 171 0.36 17.21 -16.87
C LEU A 171 0.22 18.72 -17.07
N GLU A 172 0.76 19.53 -16.15
CA GLU A 172 0.72 21.00 -16.24
C GLU A 172 1.35 21.51 -17.55
N LYS A 173 2.46 20.90 -17.98
CA LYS A 173 3.10 21.24 -19.27
C LYS A 173 2.21 20.88 -20.47
N ALA A 174 1.52 19.74 -20.42
CA ALA A 174 0.61 19.32 -21.48
C ALA A 174 -0.63 20.22 -21.55
N GLU A 175 -1.18 20.61 -20.39
CA GLU A 175 -2.31 21.54 -20.28
C GLU A 175 -1.94 22.92 -20.84
N ALA A 176 -0.78 23.47 -20.47
CA ALA A 176 -0.28 24.73 -21.02
C ALA A 176 -0.07 24.66 -22.54
N GLY A 177 0.43 23.52 -23.06
CA GLY A 177 0.57 23.29 -24.49
C GLY A 177 -0.78 23.22 -25.22
N GLN A 178 -1.78 22.60 -24.60
CA GLN A 178 -3.14 22.54 -25.13
C GLN A 178 -3.80 23.93 -25.17
N GLU A 179 -3.63 24.75 -24.12
CA GLU A 179 -4.13 26.12 -24.10
C GLU A 179 -3.48 26.99 -25.18
N ALA A 180 -2.16 26.89 -25.36
CA ALA A 180 -1.46 27.57 -26.43
C ALA A 180 -1.96 27.15 -27.83
N SER A 181 -2.23 25.85 -28.03
CA SER A 181 -2.80 25.35 -29.28
C SER A 181 -4.21 25.89 -29.52
N LYS A 182 -5.06 25.96 -28.49
CA LYS A 182 -6.42 26.52 -28.60
C LYS A 182 -6.39 28.00 -28.96
N LEU A 183 -5.46 28.77 -28.37
CA LEU A 183 -5.28 30.18 -28.72
C LEU A 183 -4.87 30.34 -30.19
N SER A 184 -3.92 29.53 -30.67
CA SER A 184 -3.51 29.54 -32.08
C SER A 184 -4.65 29.13 -33.03
N GLU A 185 -5.50 28.17 -32.64
CA GLU A 185 -6.69 27.78 -33.40
C GLU A 185 -7.68 28.94 -33.53
N VAL A 186 -7.93 29.68 -32.44
CA VAL A 186 -8.78 30.88 -32.46
C VAL A 186 -8.17 31.96 -33.37
N GLU A 187 -6.86 32.20 -33.29
CA GLU A 187 -6.18 33.15 -34.18
C GLU A 187 -6.35 32.77 -35.66
N LEU A 188 -6.09 31.51 -36.02
CA LEU A 188 -6.25 31.01 -37.38
C LEU A 188 -7.71 31.11 -37.87
N GLN A 189 -8.68 30.83 -37.00
CA GLN A 189 -10.10 30.97 -37.31
C GLN A 189 -10.45 32.43 -37.62
N THR A 190 -9.94 33.40 -36.86
CA THR A 190 -10.17 34.83 -37.14
C THR A 190 -9.51 35.29 -38.44
N GLU A 191 -8.32 34.78 -38.79
CA GLU A 191 -7.69 35.08 -40.07
C GLU A 191 -8.47 34.48 -41.25
N LEU A 192 -8.99 33.26 -41.08
CA LEU A 192 -9.85 32.63 -42.08
C LEU A 192 -11.12 33.45 -42.35
N GLU A 193 -11.78 33.93 -41.30
CA GLU A 193 -12.96 34.80 -41.41
C GLU A 193 -12.65 36.10 -42.16
N LYS A 194 -11.50 36.74 -41.87
CA LYS A 194 -11.03 37.93 -42.60
C LYS A 194 -10.80 37.65 -44.08
N VAL A 195 -10.20 36.49 -44.41
CA VAL A 195 -9.97 36.07 -45.80
C VAL A 195 -11.30 35.82 -46.51
N GLN A 196 -12.26 35.14 -45.86
CA GLN A 196 -13.60 34.92 -46.41
C GLN A 196 -14.32 36.24 -46.71
N GLU A 197 -14.24 37.22 -45.80
CA GLU A 197 -14.81 38.55 -46.02
C GLU A 197 -14.19 39.25 -47.25
N LYS A 198 -12.86 39.16 -47.42
CA LYS A 198 -12.16 39.69 -48.60
C LYS A 198 -12.61 38.99 -49.89
N VAL A 199 -12.76 37.67 -49.88
CA VAL A 199 -13.24 36.90 -51.03
C VAL A 199 -14.66 37.32 -51.40
N LEU A 200 -15.58 37.45 -50.44
CA LEU A 200 -16.95 37.92 -50.69
C LEU A 200 -16.97 39.32 -51.31
N LYS A 201 -16.10 40.23 -50.84
CA LYS A 201 -15.91 41.56 -51.44
C LYS A 201 -15.46 41.47 -52.90
N PHE A 202 -14.51 40.58 -53.22
CA PHE A 202 -14.06 40.38 -54.60
C PHE A 202 -15.13 39.75 -55.49
N VAL A 203 -15.88 38.77 -54.99
CA VAL A 203 -17.00 38.16 -55.74
C VAL A 203 -18.04 39.22 -56.09
N ALA A 204 -18.44 40.06 -55.12
CA ALA A 204 -19.38 41.15 -55.37
C ALA A 204 -18.86 42.17 -56.40
N GLN A 205 -17.56 42.47 -56.40
CA GLN A 205 -16.93 43.33 -57.42
C GLN A 205 -17.00 42.69 -58.81
N ILE A 206 -16.72 41.39 -58.93
CA ILE A 206 -16.82 40.66 -60.21
C ILE A 206 -18.26 40.67 -60.72
N GLU A 207 -19.23 40.37 -59.85
CA GLU A 207 -20.66 40.39 -60.20
C GLU A 207 -21.12 41.78 -60.69
N SER A 208 -20.64 42.86 -60.07
CA SER A 208 -20.91 44.22 -60.50
C SER A 208 -20.33 44.52 -61.89
N ILE A 209 -19.10 44.09 -62.16
CA ILE A 209 -18.46 44.25 -63.49
C ILE A 209 -19.24 43.46 -64.55
N CYS A 210 -19.57 42.19 -64.27
CA CYS A 210 -20.34 41.33 -65.18
C CYS A 210 -21.73 41.92 -65.49
N SER A 211 -22.40 42.50 -64.50
CA SER A 211 -23.70 43.15 -64.68
C SER A 211 -23.62 44.40 -65.58
N GLY A 212 -22.52 45.15 -65.53
CA GLY A 212 -22.28 46.31 -66.38
C GLY A 212 -21.93 45.98 -67.84
N LEU A 213 -21.43 44.77 -68.12
CA LEU A 213 -21.07 44.31 -69.46
C LEU A 213 -22.25 43.75 -70.26
N ASN A 214 -23.41 43.57 -69.64
CA ASN A 214 -24.64 43.08 -70.28
C ASN A 214 -25.37 44.21 -71.07
N CYS A 215 -24.60 45.07 -71.76
CA CYS A 215 -25.13 46.15 -72.58
C CYS A 215 -25.46 45.64 -73.99
N ASP A 216 -26.76 45.62 -74.31
CA ASP A 216 -27.35 45.67 -75.65
C ASP A 216 -26.59 44.95 -76.79
N SER A 217 -26.55 43.63 -76.71
CA SER A 217 -26.35 42.78 -77.88
C SER A 217 -27.70 42.16 -78.26
N THR A 218 -28.54 42.98 -78.92
CA THR A 218 -29.66 42.52 -79.72
C THR A 218 -29.15 41.82 -80.98
N HIS A 219 -28.62 40.59 -80.86
CA HIS A 219 -28.62 39.67 -81.98
C HIS A 219 -28.40 38.20 -81.57
N ASN A 220 -29.41 37.41 -81.95
CA ASN A 220 -29.38 36.00 -82.31
C ASN A 220 -29.31 34.92 -81.22
N GLU A 221 -30.33 34.08 -81.32
CA GLU A 221 -30.58 32.79 -80.71
C GLU A 221 -29.42 31.80 -80.90
N HIS A 222 -28.35 31.89 -80.12
CA HIS A 222 -27.47 30.74 -79.89
C HIS A 222 -27.07 30.71 -78.43
N LYS A 223 -27.88 29.97 -77.66
CA LYS A 223 -27.65 29.64 -76.26
C LYS A 223 -26.35 28.82 -76.17
N PRO A 224 -25.22 29.37 -75.72
CA PRO A 224 -24.03 28.58 -75.55
C PRO A 224 -24.23 27.80 -74.26
N THR A 225 -24.61 26.53 -74.40
CA THR A 225 -24.53 25.54 -73.33
C THR A 225 -23.05 25.37 -72.99
N PHE A 226 -22.53 26.22 -72.10
CA PHE A 226 -21.18 26.07 -71.58
C PHE A 226 -21.13 24.80 -70.71
N PRO A 227 -20.23 23.84 -71.00
CA PRO A 227 -20.28 22.48 -70.45
C PRO A 227 -19.78 22.35 -69.00
N TRP A 228 -19.49 23.46 -68.31
CA TRP A 228 -18.83 23.41 -66.99
C TRP A 228 -19.82 23.29 -65.83
N THR A 229 -21.13 23.53 -66.06
CA THR A 229 -22.18 23.36 -65.05
C THR A 229 -22.55 21.90 -64.77
N ALA A 230 -22.03 20.95 -65.56
CA ALA A 230 -22.28 19.52 -65.37
C ALA A 230 -21.46 18.86 -64.25
N TYR A 231 -20.48 19.56 -63.65
CA TYR A 231 -19.64 19.01 -62.57
C TYR A 231 -20.07 19.42 -61.15
N SER A 232 -21.02 20.33 -61.01
CA SER A 232 -21.47 20.82 -59.69
C SER A 232 -22.34 19.81 -58.92
N ASP A 233 -22.86 18.78 -59.59
CA ASP A 233 -23.77 17.79 -58.99
C ASP A 233 -23.08 16.64 -58.24
N PHE A 234 -21.74 16.59 -58.22
CA PHE A 234 -21.02 15.52 -57.51
C PHE A 234 -20.77 15.78 -56.01
N ASN A 235 -21.06 16.97 -55.48
CA ASN A 235 -20.78 17.31 -54.07
C ASN A 235 -21.99 17.25 -53.12
N VAL A 236 -23.15 16.74 -53.55
CA VAL A 236 -24.36 16.68 -52.71
C VAL A 236 -24.45 15.41 -51.85
N LEU A 237 -23.58 14.42 -52.05
CA LEU A 237 -23.71 13.13 -51.37
C LEU A 237 -22.66 12.94 -50.27
N HIS A 238 -22.70 13.72 -49.18
CA HIS A 238 -22.24 13.31 -47.82
C HIS A 238 -22.53 14.42 -46.78
N LYS A 239 -23.80 14.76 -46.60
CA LYS A 239 -24.31 15.33 -45.35
C LYS A 239 -25.53 14.52 -44.92
N ASP A 240 -25.27 13.30 -44.43
CA ASP A 240 -26.28 12.55 -43.68
C ASP A 240 -26.06 12.83 -42.19
N GLU A 241 -26.70 13.89 -41.73
CA GLU A 241 -26.95 14.15 -40.31
C GLU A 241 -28.02 13.15 -39.82
N GLY A 242 -27.61 11.91 -39.59
CA GLY A 242 -28.44 10.87 -38.99
C GLY A 242 -28.17 10.74 -37.49
N GLN A 243 -28.79 11.59 -36.69
CA GLN A 243 -28.95 11.34 -35.25
C GLN A 243 -29.74 10.03 -35.01
N GLY A 244 -29.13 9.11 -34.28
CA GLY A 244 -29.84 8.24 -33.35
C GLY A 244 -30.47 6.98 -33.93
N THR A 245 -29.70 5.90 -34.02
CA THR A 245 -30.08 4.63 -33.38
C THR A 245 -28.83 3.86 -33.00
N VAL A 246 -28.90 3.30 -31.80
CA VAL A 246 -27.87 2.59 -31.07
C VAL A 246 -27.53 1.27 -31.78
N ALA A 247 -26.70 1.32 -32.82
CA ALA A 247 -25.90 0.18 -33.21
C ALA A 247 -24.67 0.20 -32.31
N ARG A 248 -24.70 -0.63 -31.27
CA ARG A 248 -23.52 -1.00 -30.47
C ARG A 248 -22.58 -1.81 -31.37
N VAL A 249 -22.09 -1.19 -32.45
CA VAL A 249 -20.96 -1.70 -33.23
C VAL A 249 -19.79 -1.59 -32.28
N SER A 250 -19.35 -2.74 -31.79
CA SER A 250 -18.18 -2.88 -30.96
C SER A 250 -17.05 -2.05 -31.57
N LYS A 251 -16.46 -1.12 -30.81
CA LYS A 251 -15.35 -0.25 -31.27
C LYS A 251 -14.27 -1.03 -32.05
N SER A 252 -14.09 -2.31 -31.76
CA SER A 252 -13.20 -3.22 -32.48
C SER A 252 -13.51 -3.41 -33.97
N GLU A 253 -14.78 -3.43 -34.40
CA GLU A 253 -15.14 -3.66 -35.80
C GLU A 253 -14.95 -2.41 -36.66
N THR A 254 -15.23 -1.23 -36.10
CA THR A 254 -14.97 0.05 -36.78
C THR A 254 -13.47 0.30 -36.97
N ASP A 255 -12.66 -0.15 -36.03
CA ASP A 255 -11.20 0.05 -36.06
C ASP A 255 -10.54 -0.85 -37.13
N VAL A 256 -10.97 -2.11 -37.26
CA VAL A 256 -10.44 -3.03 -38.29
C VAL A 256 -10.75 -2.54 -39.71
N GLU A 257 -11.99 -2.13 -39.98
CA GLU A 257 -12.38 -1.70 -41.33
C GLU A 257 -11.73 -0.35 -41.72
N CYS A 258 -11.52 0.55 -40.76
CA CYS A 258 -10.79 1.80 -40.98
C CYS A 258 -9.34 1.54 -41.41
N VAL A 259 -8.63 0.65 -40.70
CA VAL A 259 -7.25 0.28 -41.03
C VAL A 259 -7.20 -0.47 -42.37
N ARG A 260 -8.19 -1.33 -42.66
CA ARG A 260 -8.31 -2.02 -43.96
C ARG A 260 -8.40 -1.04 -45.12
N ARG A 261 -9.23 0.00 -45.02
CA ARG A 261 -9.37 1.03 -46.07
C ARG A 261 -8.07 1.81 -46.27
N LYS A 262 -7.41 2.22 -45.18
CA LYS A 262 -6.10 2.90 -45.26
C LYS A 262 -5.05 2.02 -45.93
N TYR A 263 -4.99 0.74 -45.56
CA TYR A 263 -4.09 -0.23 -46.18
C TYR A 263 -4.34 -0.39 -47.68
N LEU A 264 -5.60 -0.49 -48.11
CA LEU A 264 -5.96 -0.57 -49.54
C LEU A 264 -5.61 0.71 -50.30
N ALA A 265 -5.87 1.89 -49.73
CA ALA A 265 -5.48 3.16 -50.34
C ALA A 265 -3.96 3.27 -50.51
N CYS A 266 -3.19 2.90 -49.48
CA CYS A 266 -1.72 2.86 -49.56
C CYS A 266 -1.21 1.83 -50.59
N LEU A 267 -1.87 0.69 -50.74
CA LEU A 267 -1.52 -0.29 -51.79
C LEU A 267 -1.75 0.26 -53.21
N ILE A 268 -2.84 1.01 -53.42
CA ILE A 268 -3.10 1.67 -54.71
C ILE A 268 -2.03 2.72 -54.98
N ALA A 269 -1.72 3.57 -53.99
CA ALA A 269 -0.64 4.55 -54.09
C ALA A 269 0.73 3.91 -54.36
N ALA A 270 1.06 2.79 -53.69
CA ALA A 270 2.30 2.04 -53.90
C ALA A 270 2.41 1.47 -55.31
N ARG A 271 1.27 1.07 -55.90
CA ARG A 271 1.21 0.54 -57.26
C ARG A 271 1.46 1.64 -58.31
N GLU A 272 1.00 2.86 -58.05
CA GLU A 272 1.17 4.00 -58.94
C GLU A 272 2.56 4.64 -58.79
N SER A 273 3.07 4.74 -57.56
CA SER A 273 4.39 5.29 -57.24
C SER A 273 5.02 4.57 -56.04
N PRO A 274 5.91 3.58 -56.25
CA PRO A 274 6.51 2.79 -55.17
C PRO A 274 7.66 3.56 -54.49
N THR A 275 7.33 4.58 -53.71
CA THR A 275 8.31 5.27 -52.85
C THR A 275 8.57 4.47 -51.57
N GLU A 276 9.77 4.63 -51.00
CA GLU A 276 10.19 3.92 -49.78
C GLU A 276 9.25 4.18 -48.60
N GLU A 277 8.77 5.42 -48.47
CA GLU A 277 7.81 5.84 -47.44
C GLU A 277 6.46 5.13 -47.57
N VAL A 278 5.94 4.99 -48.80
CA VAL A 278 4.65 4.34 -49.05
C VAL A 278 4.77 2.83 -48.79
N LEU A 279 5.88 2.21 -49.19
CA LEU A 279 6.14 0.79 -48.92
C LEU A 279 6.28 0.50 -47.42
N TRP A 280 6.95 1.39 -46.67
CA TRP A 280 7.04 1.30 -45.22
C TRP A 280 5.66 1.41 -44.55
N LEU A 281 4.84 2.38 -44.98
CA LEU A 281 3.49 2.57 -44.46
C LEU A 281 2.56 1.38 -44.76
N VAL A 282 2.70 0.76 -45.93
CA VAL A 282 1.99 -0.49 -46.27
C VAL A 282 2.40 -1.63 -45.33
N ALA A 283 3.69 -1.76 -45.01
CA ALA A 283 4.17 -2.79 -44.09
C ALA A 283 3.66 -2.58 -42.66
N GLU A 284 3.64 -1.33 -42.19
CA GLU A 284 3.12 -0.95 -40.87
C GLU A 284 1.62 -1.25 -40.76
N LEU A 285 0.82 -0.77 -41.72
CA LEU A 285 -0.63 -1.02 -41.76
C LEU A 285 -0.95 -2.52 -41.85
N ARG A 286 -0.13 -3.31 -42.56
CA ARG A 286 -0.27 -4.76 -42.61
C ARG A 286 -0.01 -5.43 -41.26
N ALA A 287 0.98 -4.95 -40.50
CA ALA A 287 1.27 -5.45 -39.15
C ALA A 287 0.14 -5.12 -38.18
N LEU A 288 -0.40 -3.90 -38.25
CA LEU A 288 -1.51 -3.43 -37.43
C LEU A 288 -2.82 -4.19 -37.74
N LEU A 289 -3.14 -4.43 -39.01
CA LEU A 289 -4.26 -5.30 -39.39
C LEU A 289 -4.13 -6.71 -38.81
N ARG A 290 -2.92 -7.28 -38.80
CA ARG A 290 -2.68 -8.60 -38.23
C ARG A 290 -2.88 -8.62 -36.72
N SER A 291 -2.43 -7.61 -35.98
CA SER A 291 -2.61 -7.57 -34.51
C SER A 291 -4.10 -7.47 -34.17
N LEU A 292 -4.84 -6.58 -34.83
CA LEU A 292 -6.28 -6.42 -34.59
C LEU A 292 -7.08 -7.70 -34.91
N LEU A 293 -6.72 -8.42 -35.97
CA LEU A 293 -7.34 -9.70 -36.33
C LEU A 293 -7.01 -10.85 -35.35
N MET A 294 -5.90 -10.76 -34.62
CA MET A 294 -5.56 -11.74 -33.58
C MET A 294 -6.26 -11.41 -32.26
N GLU A 295 -6.35 -10.12 -31.89
CA GLU A 295 -7.09 -9.67 -30.71
C GLU A 295 -8.59 -9.99 -30.80
N SER A 296 -9.18 -9.88 -32.00
CA SER A 296 -10.60 -10.22 -32.20
C SER A 296 -10.89 -11.72 -32.07
N LYS A 297 -9.91 -12.60 -32.35
CA LYS A 297 -10.05 -14.05 -32.15
C LYS A 297 -9.97 -14.49 -30.70
N CYS A 298 -9.29 -13.74 -29.83
CA CYS A 298 -9.16 -14.07 -28.40
C CYS A 298 -10.37 -13.62 -27.56
N ASN A 299 -11.20 -12.71 -28.10
CA ASN A 299 -12.35 -12.13 -27.40
C ASN A 299 -13.70 -12.75 -27.82
N SER A 300 -13.69 -13.71 -28.75
CA SER A 300 -14.85 -14.53 -29.15
C SER A 300 -14.78 -15.90 -28.50
#